data_AF-A0A090Q4L4-F1
#
_entry.id   AF-A0A090Q4L4-F1
#
_cell.length_a   1.000
_cell.length_b   1.000
_cell.length_c   1.000
_cell.angle_alpha   90.00
_cell.angle_beta   90.00
_cell.angle_gamma   90.00
#
_symmetry.space_group_name_H-M   'P 1'
#
loop_
_entity.id
_entity.type
_entity.pdbx_description
1 polymer ?
#
loop_
_entity_poly.entity_id
_entity_poly.type
_entity_poly.pdbx_seq_one_letter_code
_entity_poly.pdbx_strand_id
1 'polypeptide(L)'
;MRKLLILPFMTVLLSIGTSCSSDDENTNQSDTELAKESAAIEVAESFDFDLVLDVEDLNFSRDFTEEDSISKNGCVVVTTQTTNGGFPKTYTLDFGTGCTSPRGITRTGIIEITLTDMLRNPGAVATVERRNYTINGRGLSGLVTYTNTSTSTSIQWNRNVSNGSFTSLNGSVFNFNSDVDTRLIQGAGTLTRTDDVVELFMGNRTVSRPNGSSLTITISQPLLKPYTCANITQGVLDFNGTVLQGSLDYGSGACDNQAVYTTVTGNTINITL
;
A
#
# COMPACT_ATOMS: atom_id res chain seq x y z
N MET A 1 20.64 79.55 40.80
CA MET A 1 19.94 79.17 39.56
C MET A 1 19.69 77.66 39.58
N ARG A 2 18.45 77.28 39.29
CA ARG A 2 17.93 75.95 38.90
C ARG A 2 18.10 74.73 39.84
N LYS A 3 16.95 74.42 40.44
CA LYS A 3 16.42 73.14 40.95
C LYS A 3 16.87 71.90 40.16
N LEU A 4 17.00 70.75 40.84
CA LEU A 4 16.25 69.54 40.46
C LEU A 4 16.22 68.49 41.59
N LEU A 5 15.00 68.15 42.00
CA LEU A 5 14.60 67.04 42.86
C LEU A 5 14.14 65.92 41.90
N ILE A 6 14.67 64.69 41.96
CA ILE A 6 14.07 63.52 41.28
C ILE A 6 14.21 62.26 42.15
N LEU A 7 13.06 61.61 42.35
CA LEU A 7 12.76 60.39 43.12
C LEU A 7 13.56 59.13 42.69
N PRO A 8 13.70 58.13 43.58
CA PRO A 8 14.15 56.80 43.17
C PRO A 8 13.01 56.06 42.45
N PHE A 9 13.26 55.67 41.19
CA PHE A 9 12.34 54.86 40.39
C PHE A 9 12.60 53.38 40.70
N MET A 10 11.71 52.75 41.48
CA MET A 10 11.73 51.32 41.73
C MET A 10 11.14 50.60 40.51
N THR A 11 12.00 50.06 39.65
CA THR A 11 11.59 49.21 38.54
C THR A 11 11.16 47.84 39.06
N VAL A 12 9.85 47.61 39.08
CA VAL A 12 9.25 46.28 39.20
C VAL A 12 9.46 45.56 37.86
N LEU A 13 10.34 44.56 37.86
CA LEU A 13 10.55 43.69 36.71
C LEU A 13 9.41 42.66 36.70
N LEU A 14 8.41 42.88 35.82
CA LEU A 14 7.29 41.97 35.63
C LEU A 14 7.78 40.78 34.78
N SER A 15 8.19 39.71 35.46
CA SER A 15 8.52 38.43 34.82
C SER A 15 7.26 37.78 34.28
N ILE A 16 7.02 37.93 32.99
CA ILE A 16 6.00 37.20 32.25
C ILE A 16 6.49 35.75 32.19
N GLY A 17 5.92 34.89 33.03
CA GLY A 17 6.13 33.45 32.95
C GLY A 17 5.53 32.94 31.65
N THR A 18 6.36 32.63 30.67
CA THR A 18 5.99 31.79 29.53
C THR A 18 5.73 30.39 30.10
N SER A 19 4.45 30.09 30.35
CA SER A 19 3.98 28.73 30.56
C SER A 19 4.13 27.97 29.25
N CYS A 20 5.31 27.42 29.01
CA CYS A 20 5.47 26.34 28.07
C CYS A 20 4.86 25.12 28.76
N SER A 21 3.65 24.70 28.35
CA SER A 21 3.26 23.33 28.63
C SER A 21 4.30 22.48 27.90
N SER A 22 5.09 21.74 28.68
CA SER A 22 5.73 20.55 28.15
C SER A 22 4.58 19.60 27.86
N ASP A 23 4.04 19.69 26.65
CA ASP A 23 3.16 18.68 26.11
C ASP A 23 3.99 17.39 26.06
N ASP A 24 3.53 16.39 26.80
CA ASP A 24 4.11 15.05 26.80
C ASP A 24 4.02 14.47 25.38
N GLU A 25 5.07 14.67 24.58
CA GLU A 25 5.15 14.27 23.17
C GLU A 25 5.25 12.74 22.94
N ASN A 26 5.07 11.88 23.94
CA ASN A 26 5.54 10.49 23.83
C ASN A 26 4.47 9.40 23.76
N THR A 27 3.18 9.74 23.63
CA THR A 27 2.10 8.75 23.44
C THR A 27 1.26 8.93 22.17
N ASN A 28 1.37 10.04 21.44
CA ASN A 28 0.60 10.26 20.20
C ASN A 28 1.37 9.94 18.90
N GLN A 29 2.70 9.84 18.97
CA GLN A 29 3.55 9.75 17.78
C GLN A 29 3.75 8.30 17.28
N SER A 30 3.80 7.31 18.18
CA SER A 30 3.97 5.89 17.82
C SER A 30 2.76 5.29 17.10
N ASP A 31 1.58 5.79 17.45
CA ASP A 31 0.28 5.24 17.06
C ASP A 31 -0.07 5.67 15.64
N THR A 32 0.23 6.92 15.31
CA THR A 32 0.00 7.50 13.98
C THR A 32 0.92 6.90 12.91
N GLU A 33 2.18 6.56 13.25
CA GLU A 33 3.09 5.89 12.30
C GLU A 33 2.55 4.52 11.91
N LEU A 34 2.09 3.71 12.87
CA LEU A 34 1.55 2.38 12.55
C LEU A 34 0.29 2.47 11.70
N ALA A 35 -0.59 3.44 11.95
CA ALA A 35 -1.76 3.73 11.12
C ALA A 35 -1.35 4.05 9.67
N LYS A 36 -0.43 5.01 9.53
CA LYS A 36 0.08 5.48 8.25
C LYS A 36 0.74 4.37 7.44
N GLU A 37 1.66 3.64 8.04
CA GLU A 37 2.41 2.61 7.34
C GLU A 37 1.53 1.41 7.00
N SER A 38 0.52 1.10 7.82
CA SER A 38 -0.49 0.08 7.48
C SER A 38 -1.32 0.43 6.24
N ALA A 39 -1.65 1.70 6.04
CA ALA A 39 -2.34 2.16 4.86
C ALA A 39 -1.42 2.22 3.62
N ALA A 40 -0.15 2.60 3.81
CA ALA A 40 0.85 2.54 2.75
C ALA A 40 1.11 1.10 2.27
N ILE A 41 1.07 0.11 3.18
CA ILE A 41 1.14 -1.32 2.84
C ILE A 41 -0.01 -1.71 1.91
N GLU A 42 -1.25 -1.32 2.22
CA GLU A 42 -2.42 -1.63 1.38
C GLU A 42 -2.26 -1.09 -0.06
N VAL A 43 -1.82 0.17 -0.17
CA VAL A 43 -1.54 0.79 -1.47
C VAL A 43 -0.43 0.04 -2.20
N ALA A 44 0.67 -0.31 -1.51
CA ALA A 44 1.78 -1.04 -2.10
C ALA A 44 1.35 -2.41 -2.66
N GLU A 45 0.59 -3.19 -1.89
CA GLU A 45 0.08 -4.51 -2.31
C GLU A 45 -0.95 -4.44 -3.43
N SER A 46 -1.62 -3.30 -3.62
CA SER A 46 -2.56 -3.12 -4.74
C SER A 46 -1.83 -3.05 -6.09
N PHE A 47 -0.56 -2.64 -6.11
CA PHE A 47 0.21 -2.52 -7.34
C PHE A 47 0.71 -3.85 -7.89
N ASP A 48 0.79 -4.89 -7.06
CA ASP A 48 1.19 -6.23 -7.52
C ASP A 48 0.10 -6.84 -8.40
N PHE A 49 -1.17 -6.62 -8.05
CA PHE A 49 -2.30 -7.08 -8.86
C PHE A 49 -2.24 -6.51 -10.29
N ASP A 50 -1.92 -5.22 -10.42
CA ASP A 50 -1.74 -4.58 -11.73
C ASP A 50 -0.61 -5.23 -12.54
N LEU A 51 0.51 -5.61 -11.89
CA LEU A 51 1.64 -6.26 -12.55
C LEU A 51 1.33 -7.69 -12.97
N VAL A 52 0.57 -8.42 -12.17
CA VAL A 52 0.13 -9.77 -12.51
C VAL A 52 -0.76 -9.74 -13.76
N LEU A 53 -1.68 -8.78 -13.85
CA LEU A 53 -2.49 -8.58 -15.06
C LEU A 53 -1.64 -8.08 -16.25
N ASP A 54 -0.64 -7.21 -16.01
CA ASP A 54 0.29 -6.76 -17.07
C ASP A 54 1.02 -7.93 -17.73
N VAL A 55 1.48 -8.93 -16.97
CA VAL A 55 2.17 -10.11 -17.56
C VAL A 55 1.19 -11.09 -18.19
N GLU A 56 -0.04 -11.18 -17.71
CA GLU A 56 -1.10 -11.93 -18.37
C GLU A 56 -1.38 -11.34 -19.76
N ASP A 57 -1.51 -10.02 -19.86
CA ASP A 57 -1.73 -9.29 -21.13
C ASP A 57 -0.65 -9.61 -22.19
N LEU A 58 0.60 -9.89 -21.76
CA LEU A 58 1.68 -10.28 -22.68
C LEU A 58 1.38 -11.60 -23.40
N ASN A 59 0.69 -12.56 -22.77
CA ASN A 59 0.33 -13.84 -23.38
C ASN A 59 -0.66 -13.69 -24.54
N PHE A 60 -1.48 -12.65 -24.54
CA PHE A 60 -2.37 -12.37 -25.67
C PHE A 60 -1.62 -11.78 -26.87
N SER A 61 -0.50 -11.11 -26.60
CA SER A 61 0.28 -10.42 -27.63
C SER A 61 1.39 -11.28 -28.24
N ARG A 62 1.78 -12.39 -27.59
CA ARG A 62 2.96 -13.19 -27.94
C ARG A 62 2.79 -14.66 -27.58
N ASP A 63 3.20 -15.53 -28.51
CA ASP A 63 3.42 -16.95 -28.25
C ASP A 63 4.84 -17.17 -27.72
N PHE A 64 4.93 -17.64 -26.48
CA PHE A 64 6.19 -18.04 -25.84
C PHE A 64 6.44 -19.53 -26.09
N THR A 65 7.66 -19.92 -26.44
CA THR A 65 7.99 -21.33 -26.75
C THR A 65 8.76 -22.01 -25.61
N GLU A 66 9.78 -21.36 -25.04
CA GLU A 66 10.51 -21.85 -23.84
C GLU A 66 11.01 -20.70 -22.95
N GLU A 67 11.92 -19.87 -23.47
CA GLU A 67 12.42 -18.66 -22.79
C GLU A 67 12.38 -17.46 -23.74
N ASP A 68 11.79 -16.35 -23.30
CA ASP A 68 11.76 -15.08 -24.05
C ASP A 68 12.13 -13.92 -23.13
N SER A 69 12.71 -12.86 -23.70
CA SER A 69 13.09 -11.67 -22.95
C SER A 69 12.75 -10.40 -23.72
N ILE A 70 12.12 -9.45 -23.03
CA ILE A 70 11.67 -8.18 -23.62
C ILE A 70 12.08 -7.04 -22.70
N SER A 71 12.75 -6.04 -23.26
CA SER A 71 12.96 -4.76 -22.57
C SER A 71 11.83 -3.80 -22.90
N LYS A 72 11.12 -3.32 -21.88
CA LYS A 72 10.07 -2.31 -22.03
C LYS A 72 10.65 -0.92 -21.75
N ASN A 73 10.89 -0.17 -22.83
CA ASN A 73 11.40 1.22 -22.79
C ASN A 73 12.69 1.41 -21.96
N GLY A 74 13.54 0.38 -21.86
CA GLY A 74 14.75 0.41 -21.02
C GLY A 74 14.48 0.49 -19.51
N CYS A 75 13.23 0.30 -19.09
CA CYS A 75 12.79 0.48 -17.71
C CYS A 75 12.71 -0.85 -16.96
N VAL A 76 12.09 -1.86 -17.59
CA VAL A 76 11.97 -3.21 -17.02
C VAL A 76 12.37 -4.24 -18.07
N VAL A 77 13.13 -5.26 -17.65
CA VAL A 77 13.39 -6.45 -18.43
C VAL A 77 12.45 -7.55 -17.94
N VAL A 78 11.60 -8.04 -18.83
CA VAL A 78 10.68 -9.14 -18.53
C VAL A 78 11.24 -10.40 -19.19
N THR A 79 11.55 -11.41 -18.39
CA THR A 79 11.94 -12.74 -18.85
C THR A 79 10.81 -13.71 -18.56
N THR A 80 10.37 -14.44 -19.57
CA THR A 80 9.30 -15.44 -19.45
C THR A 80 9.88 -16.83 -19.58
N GLN A 81 9.53 -17.74 -18.67
CA GLN A 81 9.89 -19.16 -18.70
C GLN A 81 8.63 -20.01 -18.69
N THR A 82 8.57 -21.01 -19.56
CA THR A 82 7.41 -21.88 -19.76
C THR A 82 7.85 -23.25 -20.29
N THR A 83 7.04 -24.29 -20.06
CA THR A 83 7.25 -25.61 -20.67
C THR A 83 6.33 -25.79 -21.86
N ASN A 84 6.89 -25.94 -23.07
CA ASN A 84 6.15 -26.10 -24.33
C ASN A 84 5.11 -24.97 -24.59
N GLY A 85 5.37 -23.76 -24.09
CA GLY A 85 4.46 -22.61 -24.20
C GLY A 85 3.21 -22.65 -23.31
N GLY A 86 3.02 -23.71 -22.53
CA GLY A 86 1.88 -23.90 -21.64
C GLY A 86 2.08 -23.35 -20.22
N PHE A 87 1.03 -23.43 -19.40
CA PHE A 87 1.15 -23.14 -17.98
C PHE A 87 1.68 -24.36 -17.19
N PRO A 88 2.35 -24.18 -16.04
CA PRO A 88 2.65 -22.89 -15.41
C PRO A 88 3.67 -22.05 -16.17
N LYS A 89 3.56 -20.72 -16.05
CA LYS A 89 4.48 -19.74 -16.65
C LYS A 89 5.07 -18.86 -15.56
N THR A 90 6.39 -18.65 -15.60
CA THR A 90 7.10 -17.77 -14.67
C THR A 90 7.60 -16.54 -15.40
N TYR A 91 7.32 -15.36 -14.85
CA TYR A 91 7.74 -14.06 -15.36
C TYR A 91 8.69 -13.43 -14.34
N THR A 92 9.91 -13.13 -14.75
CA THR A 92 10.86 -12.34 -13.98
C THR A 92 10.87 -10.92 -14.51
N LEU A 93 10.44 -9.97 -13.70
CA LEU A 93 10.50 -8.53 -13.98
C LEU A 93 11.69 -7.94 -13.22
N ASP A 94 12.73 -7.56 -13.95
CA ASP A 94 13.91 -6.89 -13.41
C ASP A 94 13.84 -5.38 -13.69
N PHE A 95 13.66 -4.60 -12.62
CA PHE A 95 13.61 -3.13 -12.64
C PHE A 95 15.00 -2.49 -12.44
N GLY A 96 16.05 -3.30 -12.26
CA GLY A 96 17.42 -2.85 -12.03
C GLY A 96 17.51 -1.87 -10.86
N THR A 97 18.20 -0.74 -11.11
CA THR A 97 18.41 0.32 -10.11
C THR A 97 17.27 1.33 -10.03
N GLY A 98 16.23 1.22 -10.86
CA GLY A 98 15.14 2.20 -10.88
C GLY A 98 14.37 2.24 -12.17
N CYS A 99 13.06 2.07 -12.07
CA CYS A 99 12.10 2.21 -13.16
C CYS A 99 10.83 2.91 -12.68
N THR A 100 10.56 4.09 -13.21
CA THR A 100 9.34 4.86 -12.91
C THR A 100 8.30 4.65 -14.00
N SER A 101 7.13 4.13 -13.62
CA SER A 101 6.02 3.94 -14.55
C SER A 101 5.38 5.28 -14.93
N PRO A 102 4.61 5.35 -16.04
CA PRO A 102 3.82 6.54 -16.38
C PRO A 102 2.82 6.95 -15.29
N ARG A 103 2.48 6.05 -14.36
CA ARG A 103 1.63 6.31 -13.19
C ARG A 103 2.41 6.89 -11.99
N GLY A 104 3.70 7.21 -12.16
CA GLY A 104 4.55 7.78 -11.10
C GLY A 104 5.09 6.77 -10.08
N ILE A 105 4.86 5.47 -10.30
CA ILE A 105 5.30 4.43 -9.36
C ILE A 105 6.72 4.02 -9.71
N THR A 106 7.65 4.21 -8.78
CA THR A 106 9.07 3.87 -8.96
C THR A 106 9.38 2.53 -8.32
N ARG A 107 10.02 1.63 -9.07
CA ARG A 107 10.39 0.29 -8.63
C ARG A 107 11.88 0.03 -8.81
N THR A 108 12.47 -0.77 -7.94
CA THR A 108 13.84 -1.30 -8.07
C THR A 108 13.86 -2.78 -7.75
N GLY A 109 14.90 -3.51 -8.17
CA GLY A 109 15.05 -4.92 -7.87
C GLY A 109 14.18 -5.81 -8.76
N ILE A 110 13.86 -7.01 -8.26
CA ILE A 110 13.26 -8.07 -9.06
C ILE A 110 11.93 -8.54 -8.45
N ILE A 111 10.93 -8.71 -9.30
CA ILE A 111 9.70 -9.44 -8.98
C ILE A 111 9.63 -10.69 -9.84
N GLU A 112 9.30 -11.82 -9.25
CA GLU A 112 8.98 -13.05 -9.95
C GLU A 112 7.50 -13.36 -9.78
N ILE A 113 6.79 -13.61 -10.89
CA ILE A 113 5.37 -13.93 -10.93
C ILE A 113 5.20 -15.30 -11.57
N THR A 114 4.61 -16.25 -10.87
CA THR A 114 4.26 -17.56 -11.43
C THR A 114 2.75 -17.66 -11.60
N LEU A 115 2.29 -17.99 -12.80
CA LEU A 115 0.89 -18.24 -13.12
C LEU A 115 0.65 -19.73 -13.35
N THR A 116 -0.37 -20.31 -12.72
CA THR A 116 -0.79 -21.71 -12.96
C THR A 116 -1.73 -21.87 -14.15
N ASP A 117 -2.38 -20.79 -14.56
CA ASP A 117 -3.21 -20.61 -15.75
C ASP A 117 -3.36 -19.09 -15.99
N MET A 118 -4.08 -18.66 -17.03
CA MET A 118 -4.53 -17.28 -17.17
C MET A 118 -5.28 -16.87 -15.89
N LEU A 119 -4.83 -15.82 -15.19
CA LEU A 119 -5.38 -15.45 -13.89
C LEU A 119 -6.88 -15.10 -13.97
N ARG A 120 -7.41 -14.76 -15.15
CA ARG A 120 -8.85 -14.56 -15.36
C ARG A 120 -9.68 -15.86 -15.33
N ASN A 121 -9.06 -17.03 -15.46
CA ASN A 121 -9.75 -18.31 -15.37
C ASN A 121 -10.08 -18.67 -13.90
N PRO A 122 -11.31 -19.13 -13.58
CA PRO A 122 -11.65 -19.57 -12.24
C PRO A 122 -10.72 -20.66 -11.72
N GLY A 123 -10.21 -20.49 -10.50
CA GLY A 123 -9.25 -21.42 -9.87
C GLY A 123 -7.79 -21.22 -10.28
N ALA A 124 -7.50 -20.32 -11.23
CA ALA A 124 -6.12 -19.94 -11.55
C ALA A 124 -5.46 -19.25 -10.35
N VAL A 125 -4.15 -19.46 -10.21
CA VAL A 125 -3.34 -18.94 -9.11
C VAL A 125 -2.16 -18.17 -9.68
N ALA A 126 -1.95 -16.96 -9.15
CA ALA A 126 -0.73 -16.19 -9.34
C ALA A 126 0.05 -16.11 -8.03
N THR A 127 1.34 -16.41 -8.08
CA THR A 127 2.26 -16.29 -6.94
C THR A 127 3.31 -15.22 -7.25
N VAL A 128 3.51 -14.27 -6.34
CA VAL A 128 4.43 -13.15 -6.48
C VAL A 128 5.49 -13.21 -5.38
N GLU A 129 6.75 -13.28 -5.80
CA GLU A 129 7.95 -13.26 -4.96
C GLU A 129 8.85 -12.10 -5.35
N ARG A 130 9.64 -11.60 -4.39
CA ARG A 130 10.41 -10.36 -4.54
C ARG A 130 11.84 -10.55 -4.06
N ARG A 131 12.80 -10.00 -4.81
CA ARG A 131 14.23 -9.99 -4.43
C ARG A 131 14.78 -8.57 -4.52
N ASN A 132 15.26 -8.06 -3.38
CA ASN A 132 15.79 -6.70 -3.24
C ASN A 132 14.84 -5.63 -3.81
N TYR A 133 13.53 -5.86 -3.67
CA TYR A 133 12.51 -5.04 -4.30
C TYR A 133 12.16 -3.84 -3.45
N THR A 134 12.04 -2.69 -4.09
CA THR A 134 11.45 -1.49 -3.47
C THR A 134 10.36 -0.91 -4.36
N ILE A 135 9.37 -0.30 -3.73
CA ILE A 135 8.32 0.47 -4.38
C ILE A 135 8.21 1.84 -3.73
N ASN A 136 8.37 2.89 -4.53
CA ASN A 136 8.44 4.28 -4.10
C ASN A 136 9.44 4.49 -2.93
N GLY A 137 10.59 3.81 -2.99
CA GLY A 137 11.64 3.88 -1.95
C GLY A 137 11.37 3.05 -0.70
N ARG A 138 10.24 2.34 -0.62
CA ARG A 138 9.86 1.47 0.49
C ARG A 138 10.21 0.02 0.17
N GLY A 139 10.85 -0.69 1.09
CA GLY A 139 11.17 -2.11 0.91
C GLY A 139 9.90 -2.95 1.06
N LEU A 140 9.70 -3.94 0.18
CA LEU A 140 8.55 -4.84 0.25
C LEU A 140 8.99 -6.27 -0.09
N SER A 141 8.71 -7.20 0.83
CA SER A 141 8.94 -8.64 0.67
C SER A 141 7.77 -9.45 1.24
N GLY A 142 7.84 -10.76 1.04
CA GLY A 142 6.78 -11.70 1.41
C GLY A 142 6.25 -12.43 0.17
N LEU A 143 5.49 -13.49 0.43
CA LEU A 143 4.83 -14.30 -0.60
C LEU A 143 3.41 -13.81 -0.77
N VAL A 144 3.05 -13.36 -1.96
CA VAL A 144 1.67 -12.96 -2.30
C VAL A 144 1.08 -14.00 -3.23
N THR A 145 -0.12 -14.47 -2.91
CA THR A 145 -0.88 -15.42 -3.72
C THR A 145 -2.22 -14.81 -4.07
N TYR A 146 -2.51 -14.67 -5.36
CA TYR A 146 -3.84 -14.36 -5.86
C TYR A 146 -4.49 -15.64 -6.36
N THR A 147 -5.67 -15.97 -5.86
CA THR A 147 -6.47 -17.09 -6.36
C THR A 147 -7.74 -16.54 -6.98
N ASN A 148 -8.02 -16.88 -8.24
CA ASN A 148 -9.27 -16.50 -8.88
C ASN A 148 -10.43 -17.28 -8.25
N THR A 149 -11.34 -16.54 -7.61
CA THR A 149 -12.54 -17.05 -6.93
C THR A 149 -13.82 -16.65 -7.66
N SER A 150 -13.69 -16.30 -8.94
CA SER A 150 -14.80 -15.82 -9.78
C SER A 150 -15.95 -16.83 -9.81
N THR A 151 -17.15 -16.28 -9.82
CA THR A 151 -18.40 -17.01 -9.98
C THR A 151 -19.02 -16.64 -11.34
N SER A 152 -20.16 -17.25 -11.68
CA SER A 152 -20.86 -16.91 -12.93
C SER A 152 -21.35 -15.46 -13.01
N THR A 153 -21.44 -14.75 -11.88
CA THR A 153 -21.98 -13.39 -11.79
C THR A 153 -20.96 -12.36 -11.32
N SER A 154 -19.74 -12.77 -10.97
CA SER A 154 -18.75 -11.84 -10.42
C SER A 154 -17.33 -12.31 -10.68
N ILE A 155 -16.48 -11.37 -11.14
CA ILE A 155 -15.05 -11.59 -11.33
C ILE A 155 -14.34 -11.22 -10.03
N GLN A 156 -13.73 -12.21 -9.37
CA GLN A 156 -13.22 -12.10 -8.00
C GLN A 156 -11.89 -12.81 -7.83
N TRP A 157 -11.10 -12.30 -6.88
CA TRP A 157 -9.85 -12.93 -6.45
C TRP A 157 -9.71 -12.80 -4.93
N ASN A 158 -9.22 -13.86 -4.31
CA ASN A 158 -8.65 -13.80 -2.98
C ASN A 158 -7.17 -13.45 -3.07
N ARG A 159 -6.71 -12.46 -2.32
CA ARG A 159 -5.30 -12.10 -2.13
C ARG A 159 -4.85 -12.52 -0.74
N ASN A 160 -3.95 -13.48 -0.68
CA ASN A 160 -3.31 -13.93 0.56
C ASN A 160 -1.84 -13.50 0.57
N VAL A 161 -1.38 -12.92 1.69
CA VAL A 161 0.02 -12.54 1.89
C VAL A 161 0.55 -13.17 3.17
N SER A 162 1.68 -13.87 3.01
CA SER A 162 2.37 -14.54 4.11
C SER A 162 3.81 -14.06 4.22
N ASN A 163 4.28 -13.95 5.47
CA ASN A 163 5.63 -13.47 5.80
C ASN A 163 5.96 -12.12 5.16
N GLY A 164 4.96 -11.24 5.09
CA GLY A 164 5.11 -9.89 4.57
C GLY A 164 6.08 -9.08 5.42
N SER A 165 6.98 -8.35 4.77
CA SER A 165 7.81 -7.35 5.44
C SER A 165 7.82 -6.07 4.64
N PHE A 166 7.63 -4.96 5.33
CA PHE A 166 7.55 -3.63 4.76
C PHE A 166 8.53 -2.72 5.49
N THR A 167 9.43 -2.10 4.72
CA THR A 167 10.38 -1.11 5.24
C THR A 167 9.93 0.27 4.77
N SER A 168 9.53 1.11 5.71
CA SER A 168 9.08 2.48 5.44
C SER A 168 10.25 3.38 5.03
N LEU A 169 9.93 4.60 4.60
CA LEU A 169 10.91 5.59 4.14
C LEU A 169 11.92 6.04 5.21
N ASN A 170 11.56 5.92 6.50
CA ASN A 170 12.44 6.20 7.63
C ASN A 170 13.25 4.97 8.08
N GLY A 171 13.10 3.82 7.42
CA GLY A 171 13.78 2.57 7.75
C GLY A 171 13.10 1.72 8.82
N SER A 172 11.94 2.12 9.35
CA SER A 172 11.16 1.27 10.25
C SER A 172 10.69 0.01 9.50
N VAL A 173 10.79 -1.15 10.15
CA VAL A 173 10.35 -2.43 9.59
C VAL A 173 9.04 -2.86 10.24
N PHE A 174 8.10 -3.30 9.41
CA PHE A 174 6.81 -3.84 9.82
C PHE A 174 6.63 -5.22 9.18
N ASN A 175 6.21 -6.20 9.98
CA ASN A 175 5.85 -7.52 9.50
C ASN A 175 4.33 -7.61 9.39
N PHE A 176 3.84 -8.23 8.32
CA PHE A 176 2.41 -8.31 8.09
C PHE A 176 1.99 -9.62 7.41
N ASN A 177 0.74 -9.98 7.62
CA ASN A 177 0.05 -11.04 6.88
C ASN A 177 -1.36 -10.54 6.58
N SER A 178 -1.93 -10.92 5.44
CA SER A 178 -3.28 -10.52 5.09
C SER A 178 -4.01 -11.59 4.29
N ASP A 179 -5.33 -11.57 4.41
CA ASP A 179 -6.25 -12.36 3.58
C ASP A 179 -7.42 -11.45 3.21
N VAL A 180 -7.52 -11.11 1.93
CA VAL A 180 -8.45 -10.09 1.42
C VAL A 180 -9.11 -10.56 0.14
N ASP A 181 -10.44 -10.57 0.13
CA ASP A 181 -11.24 -10.80 -1.05
C ASP A 181 -11.48 -9.50 -1.82
N THR A 182 -11.29 -9.60 -3.13
CA THR A 182 -11.36 -8.50 -4.08
C THR A 182 -12.27 -8.87 -5.25
N ARG A 183 -12.91 -7.86 -5.86
CA ARG A 183 -13.70 -8.05 -7.06
C ARG A 183 -13.59 -6.88 -8.02
N LEU A 184 -13.67 -7.17 -9.31
CA LEU A 184 -13.74 -6.16 -10.35
C LEU A 184 -15.19 -5.65 -10.45
N ILE A 185 -15.43 -4.37 -10.15
CA ILE A 185 -16.78 -3.77 -10.18
C ILE A 185 -17.02 -2.88 -11.40
N GLN A 186 -15.96 -2.48 -12.11
CA GLN A 186 -16.01 -1.71 -13.36
C GLN A 186 -14.90 -2.18 -14.31
N GLY A 187 -15.06 -1.98 -15.62
CA GLY A 187 -14.04 -2.30 -16.64
C GLY A 187 -14.02 -3.75 -17.15
N ALA A 188 -14.85 -4.65 -16.60
CA ALA A 188 -14.90 -6.06 -17.04
C ALA A 188 -15.18 -6.27 -18.55
N GLY A 189 -15.80 -5.29 -19.22
CA GLY A 189 -16.16 -5.33 -20.64
C GLY A 189 -15.20 -4.60 -21.57
N THR A 190 -14.14 -3.98 -21.07
CA THR A 190 -13.18 -3.21 -21.86
C THR A 190 -11.86 -3.96 -21.99
N LEU A 191 -11.18 -3.75 -23.13
CA LEU A 191 -9.83 -4.30 -23.34
C LEU A 191 -8.76 -3.51 -22.58
N THR A 192 -9.04 -2.24 -22.31
CA THR A 192 -8.15 -1.34 -21.57
C THR A 192 -8.56 -1.28 -20.12
N ARG A 193 -7.60 -1.36 -19.20
CA ARG A 193 -7.88 -1.30 -17.76
C ARG A 193 -8.12 0.12 -17.23
N THR A 194 -8.16 1.14 -18.08
CA THR A 194 -8.25 2.56 -17.65
C THR A 194 -9.55 2.92 -16.94
N ASP A 195 -10.61 2.12 -17.12
CA ASP A 195 -11.88 2.23 -16.43
C ASP A 195 -12.09 1.13 -15.38
N ASP A 196 -11.07 0.31 -15.11
CA ASP A 196 -11.15 -0.72 -14.08
C ASP A 196 -11.23 -0.09 -12.68
N VAL A 197 -12.16 -0.60 -11.90
CA VAL A 197 -12.24 -0.33 -10.45
C VAL A 197 -12.30 -1.66 -9.73
N VAL A 198 -11.30 -1.91 -8.90
CA VAL A 198 -11.23 -3.07 -8.00
C VAL A 198 -11.77 -2.65 -6.64
N GLU A 199 -12.67 -3.46 -6.10
CA GLU A 199 -13.20 -3.31 -4.75
C GLU A 199 -12.60 -4.39 -3.85
N LEU A 200 -12.02 -3.99 -2.71
CA LEU A 200 -11.63 -4.89 -1.63
C LEU A 200 -12.79 -4.89 -0.62
N PHE A 201 -13.56 -5.96 -0.55
CA PHE A 201 -14.87 -5.95 0.12
C PHE A 201 -14.92 -6.74 1.42
N MET A 202 -13.95 -7.63 1.65
CA MET A 202 -13.88 -8.45 2.85
C MET A 202 -12.43 -8.85 3.10
N GLY A 203 -12.03 -8.94 4.37
CA GLY A 203 -10.70 -9.42 4.72
C GLY A 203 -10.12 -8.77 5.95
N ASN A 204 -8.94 -9.25 6.31
CA ASN A 204 -8.17 -8.70 7.41
C ASN A 204 -6.67 -8.69 7.10
N ARG A 205 -5.95 -7.80 7.80
CA ARG A 205 -4.49 -7.74 7.84
C ARG A 205 -4.04 -7.68 9.28
N THR A 206 -2.93 -8.34 9.58
CA THR A 206 -2.16 -8.10 10.80
C THR A 206 -0.90 -7.34 10.44
N VAL A 207 -0.58 -6.28 11.18
CA VAL A 207 0.67 -5.52 11.04
C VAL A 207 1.33 -5.46 12.40
N SER A 208 2.61 -5.74 12.47
CA SER A 208 3.37 -5.74 13.73
C SER A 208 4.75 -5.14 13.54
N ARG A 209 5.26 -4.54 14.60
CA ARG A 209 6.66 -4.13 14.69
C ARG A 209 7.49 -5.28 15.28
N PRO A 210 8.79 -5.38 14.95
CA PRO A 210 9.70 -6.34 15.58
C PRO A 210 9.77 -6.25 17.12
N ASN A 211 9.42 -5.09 17.70
CA ASN A 211 9.41 -4.86 19.15
C ASN A 211 8.10 -5.30 19.84
N GLY A 212 7.12 -5.85 19.11
CA GLY A 212 5.95 -6.52 19.67
C GLY A 212 4.62 -5.75 19.59
N SER A 213 4.61 -4.47 19.22
CA SER A 213 3.34 -3.77 18.96
C SER A 213 2.66 -4.37 17.73
N SER A 214 1.36 -4.65 17.82
CA SER A 214 0.58 -5.25 16.74
C SER A 214 -0.77 -4.57 16.56
N LEU A 215 -1.25 -4.64 15.33
CA LEU A 215 -2.51 -4.09 14.87
C LEU A 215 -3.20 -5.13 13.99
N THR A 216 -4.45 -5.44 14.31
CA THR A 216 -5.35 -6.15 13.40
C THR A 216 -6.23 -5.11 12.71
N ILE A 217 -6.35 -5.25 11.40
CA ILE A 217 -7.05 -4.33 10.52
C ILE A 217 -8.14 -5.13 9.80
N THR A 218 -9.35 -4.63 9.78
CA THR A 218 -10.48 -5.24 9.06
C THR A 218 -11.14 -4.23 8.15
N ILE A 219 -11.60 -4.69 6.98
CA ILE A 219 -12.38 -3.85 6.05
C ILE A 219 -13.80 -3.71 6.61
N SER A 220 -14.17 -2.51 7.05
CA SER A 220 -15.51 -2.21 7.59
C SER A 220 -16.43 -1.57 6.55
N GLN A 221 -15.85 -0.84 5.59
CA GLN A 221 -16.50 -0.45 4.35
C GLN A 221 -15.60 -0.80 3.17
N PRO A 222 -16.14 -1.32 2.06
CA PRO A 222 -15.32 -1.73 0.92
C PRO A 222 -14.38 -0.64 0.43
N LEU A 223 -13.13 -1.01 0.15
CA LEU A 223 -12.13 -0.10 -0.37
C LEU A 223 -12.19 -0.07 -1.89
N LEU A 224 -12.21 1.12 -2.48
CA LEU A 224 -12.21 1.28 -3.94
C LEU A 224 -10.83 1.68 -4.44
N LYS A 225 -10.31 0.89 -5.38
CA LYS A 225 -9.03 1.11 -6.05
C LYS A 225 -9.22 1.20 -7.56
N PRO A 226 -9.42 2.41 -8.11
CA PRO A 226 -9.35 2.64 -9.54
C PRO A 226 -7.95 2.36 -10.08
N TYR A 227 -7.86 1.75 -11.26
CA TYR A 227 -6.58 1.45 -11.90
C TYR A 227 -5.75 2.72 -12.22
N THR A 228 -6.44 3.80 -12.60
CA THR A 228 -5.85 5.09 -12.94
C THR A 228 -5.37 5.90 -11.74
N CYS A 229 -5.80 5.52 -10.53
CA CYS A 229 -5.34 6.16 -9.30
C CYS A 229 -4.23 5.35 -8.64
N ALA A 230 -3.19 6.01 -8.13
CA ALA A 230 -2.14 5.33 -7.36
C ALA A 230 -2.65 4.88 -5.98
N ASN A 231 -3.67 5.54 -5.44
CA ASN A 231 -4.15 5.33 -4.08
C ASN A 231 -5.56 4.72 -4.05
N ILE A 232 -5.97 4.29 -2.86
CA ILE A 232 -7.36 3.96 -2.56
C ILE A 232 -8.15 5.25 -2.45
N THR A 233 -9.30 5.31 -3.12
CA THR A 233 -10.08 6.55 -3.23
C THR A 233 -11.26 6.63 -2.27
N GLN A 234 -11.68 5.49 -1.70
CA GLN A 234 -12.84 5.39 -0.83
C GLN A 234 -12.75 4.13 0.02
N GLY A 235 -13.40 4.15 1.19
CA GLY A 235 -13.62 3.00 2.06
C GLY A 235 -13.06 3.23 3.47
N VAL A 236 -13.38 2.31 4.37
CA VAL A 236 -13.04 2.45 5.79
C VAL A 236 -12.42 1.16 6.31
N LEU A 237 -11.31 1.30 7.02
CA LEU A 237 -10.66 0.24 7.76
C LEU A 237 -10.88 0.43 9.26
N ASP A 238 -11.18 -0.64 9.97
CA ASP A 238 -11.22 -0.65 11.43
C ASP A 238 -9.91 -1.19 11.98
N PHE A 239 -9.35 -0.47 12.95
CA PHE A 239 -8.06 -0.72 13.57
C PHE A 239 -8.26 -1.22 14.98
N ASN A 240 -7.72 -2.39 15.28
CA ASN A 240 -7.80 -3.02 16.60
C ASN A 240 -6.43 -3.58 17.00
N GLY A 241 -5.72 -2.84 17.83
CA GLY A 241 -4.39 -3.19 18.30
C GLY A 241 -4.16 -2.82 19.76
N THR A 242 -3.02 -3.24 20.29
CA THR A 242 -2.63 -2.98 21.70
C THR A 242 -2.29 -1.51 21.96
N VAL A 243 -1.85 -0.81 20.92
CA VAL A 243 -1.41 0.60 20.96
C VAL A 243 -2.29 1.51 20.12
N LEU A 244 -3.15 0.97 19.25
CA LEU A 244 -3.91 1.77 18.29
C LEU A 244 -5.30 1.17 18.08
N GLN A 245 -6.34 1.97 18.29
CA GLN A 245 -7.73 1.56 18.08
C GLN A 245 -8.58 2.70 17.52
N GLY A 246 -9.31 2.44 16.43
CA GLY A 246 -10.09 3.45 15.73
C GLY A 246 -10.48 3.02 14.33
N SER A 247 -10.72 3.98 13.44
CA SER A 247 -10.98 3.74 12.02
C SER A 247 -10.14 4.65 11.14
N LEU A 248 -9.85 4.20 9.92
CA LEU A 248 -9.17 4.98 8.89
C LEU A 248 -10.09 5.09 7.66
N ASP A 249 -10.47 6.31 7.31
CA ASP A 249 -11.36 6.63 6.20
C ASP A 249 -10.57 7.24 5.03
N TYR A 250 -10.64 6.61 3.85
CA TYR A 250 -9.99 7.07 2.62
C TYR A 250 -10.77 8.17 1.87
N GLY A 251 -11.93 8.58 2.39
CA GLY A 251 -12.78 9.61 1.81
C GLY A 251 -13.80 9.07 0.82
N SER A 252 -14.21 9.93 -0.12
CA SER A 252 -15.42 9.74 -0.94
C SER A 252 -15.16 9.73 -2.46
N GLY A 253 -13.95 9.35 -2.89
CA GLY A 253 -13.62 9.14 -4.29
C GLY A 253 -12.51 10.03 -4.86
N ALA A 254 -11.89 10.88 -4.04
CA ALA A 254 -10.75 11.70 -4.50
C ALA A 254 -9.53 10.81 -4.76
N CYS A 255 -8.84 11.05 -5.89
CA CYS A 255 -7.55 10.42 -6.14
C CYS A 255 -6.44 11.27 -5.53
N ASP A 256 -6.27 11.17 -4.21
CA ASP A 256 -5.18 11.77 -3.46
C ASP A 256 -4.52 10.70 -2.56
N ASN A 257 -3.50 11.07 -1.79
CA ASN A 257 -2.82 10.18 -0.86
C ASN A 257 -3.21 10.48 0.60
N GLN A 258 -4.45 10.92 0.83
CA GLN A 258 -4.96 11.34 2.12
C GLN A 258 -5.91 10.31 2.70
N ALA A 259 -5.91 10.20 4.02
CA ALA A 259 -6.92 9.48 4.79
C ALA A 259 -7.15 10.17 6.13
N VAL A 260 -8.27 9.91 6.78
CA VAL A 260 -8.59 10.45 8.10
C VAL A 260 -8.67 9.32 9.10
N TYR A 261 -7.74 9.30 10.04
CA TYR A 261 -7.79 8.39 11.18
C TYR A 261 -8.65 8.98 12.29
N THR A 262 -9.60 8.20 12.81
CA THR A 262 -10.48 8.60 13.93
C THR A 262 -10.27 7.64 15.09
N THR A 263 -9.81 8.16 16.22
CA THR A 263 -9.65 7.38 17.46
C THR A 263 -11.01 6.96 18.04
N VAL A 264 -11.03 5.98 18.93
CA VAL A 264 -12.25 5.60 19.70
C VAL A 264 -12.85 6.75 20.51
N THR A 265 -12.06 7.77 20.84
CA THR A 265 -12.52 8.97 21.56
C THR A 265 -13.08 10.07 20.65
N GLY A 266 -13.04 9.87 19.32
CA GLY A 266 -13.54 10.81 18.32
C GLY A 266 -12.53 11.85 17.83
N ASN A 267 -11.29 11.83 18.33
CA ASN A 267 -10.22 12.68 17.78
C ASN A 267 -9.83 12.22 16.38
N THR A 268 -9.68 13.18 15.46
CA THR A 268 -9.32 12.93 14.07
C THR A 268 -7.90 13.40 13.75
N ILE A 269 -7.20 12.62 12.92
CA ILE A 269 -5.83 12.87 12.48
C ILE A 269 -5.78 12.66 10.96
N ASN A 270 -5.31 13.66 10.23
CA ASN A 270 -5.06 13.52 8.79
C ASN A 270 -3.78 12.72 8.56
N ILE A 271 -3.88 11.69 7.74
CA ILE A 271 -2.79 10.81 7.35
C ILE A 271 -2.45 11.06 5.89
N THR A 272 -1.15 11.21 5.61
CA THR A 272 -0.61 11.26 4.25
C THR A 272 0.26 10.01 4.03
N LEU A 273 -0.10 9.21 3.01
CA LEU A 273 0.50 7.91 2.68
C LEU A 273 1.87 8.03 2.00
#